data_AF-A0A183U946-F1
#
_entry.id   AF-A0A183U946-F1
#
_cell.length_a   1.000
_cell.length_b   1.000
_cell.length_c   1.000
_cell.angle_alpha   90.00
_cell.angle_beta   90.00
_cell.angle_gamma   90.00
#
_symmetry.space_group_name_H-M   'P 1'
#
loop_
_entity.id
_entity.type
_entity.pdbx_description
1 polymer ?
#
loop_
_entity_poly.entity_id
_entity_poly.type
_entity_poly.pdbx_seq_one_letter_code
_entity_poly.pdbx_strand_id
1 'polypeptide(L)' 'MSANILYSYRNGLKKWAAPLPLSVCSTECDRGYYRAYQDQTCCWTCIPCDVTTSIIPNETSCVQCPLGEVPNTNLDA' A
#
# COMPACT_ATOMS: atom_id res chain seq x y z
N MET A 1 6.33 -21.84 -42.64
CA MET A 1 7.12 -21.45 -41.45
C MET A 1 7.14 -19.94 -41.46
N SER A 2 6.21 -19.29 -40.75
CA SER A 2 6.39 -18.75 -39.39
C SER A 2 7.40 -17.59 -39.39
N ALA A 3 7.12 -16.35 -38.96
CA ALA A 3 5.91 -15.71 -38.45
C ALA A 3 6.04 -14.18 -38.69
N ASN A 4 4.91 -13.50 -38.60
CA ASN A 4 4.66 -12.11 -38.98
C ASN A 4 5.54 -11.04 -38.29
N ILE A 5 5.72 -9.96 -39.06
CA ILE A 5 6.27 -8.65 -38.68
C ILE A 5 5.51 -8.09 -37.46
N LEU A 6 6.20 -7.93 -36.32
CA LEU A 6 5.76 -7.09 -35.19
C LEU A 6 6.95 -6.25 -34.71
N TYR A 7 7.48 -5.41 -35.60
CA TYR A 7 8.25 -4.24 -35.17
C TYR A 7 7.26 -3.14 -34.75
N SER A 8 6.72 -3.24 -33.54
CA SER A 8 5.97 -2.13 -32.92
C SER A 8 6.92 -1.26 -32.08
N TYR A 9 7.38 -0.21 -32.76
CA TYR A 9 7.87 1.09 -32.28
C TYR A 9 7.78 1.33 -30.75
N ARG A 10 8.93 1.30 -30.05
CA ARG A 10 9.10 1.97 -28.74
C ARG A 10 10.19 3.03 -28.81
N ASN A 11 10.10 3.95 -29.76
CA ASN A 11 10.91 5.18 -29.79
C ASN A 11 10.36 6.23 -28.79
N GLY A 12 10.29 5.89 -27.50
CA GLY A 12 9.69 6.77 -26.50
C GLY A 12 10.44 6.89 -25.17
N LEU A 13 11.35 5.96 -24.86
CA LEU A 13 12.12 6.04 -23.62
C LEU A 13 13.59 6.22 -23.99
N LYS A 14 14.00 7.48 -24.19
CA LYS A 14 15.41 7.87 -24.04
C LYS A 14 15.90 7.21 -22.74
N LYS A 15 17.08 6.57 -22.73
CA LYS A 15 17.65 6.03 -21.50
C LYS A 15 17.84 7.18 -20.51
N TRP A 16 16.89 7.36 -19.59
CA TRP A 16 17.04 8.28 -18.48
C TRP A 16 17.98 7.63 -17.48
N ALA A 17 19.02 8.35 -17.05
CA ALA A 17 19.89 7.93 -15.96
C ALA A 17 19.21 8.05 -14.57
N ALA A 18 17.96 8.51 -14.55
CA ALA A 18 17.17 8.70 -13.34
C ALA A 18 16.23 7.50 -13.10
N PRO A 19 15.87 7.22 -11.83
CA PRO A 19 14.86 6.22 -11.51
C PRO A 19 13.52 6.54 -12.20
N LEU A 20 12.83 5.49 -12.62
CA LEU A 20 11.50 5.60 -13.23
C LEU A 20 10.53 6.28 -12.25
N PRO A 21 9.64 7.16 -12.73
CA PRO A 21 8.66 7.80 -11.86
C PRO A 21 7.71 6.76 -11.29
N LEU A 22 7.42 6.88 -9.99
CA LEU A 22 6.42 6.06 -9.32
C LEU A 22 5.01 6.51 -9.76
N SER A 23 4.20 5.57 -10.23
CA SER A 23 2.83 5.81 -10.69
C SER A 23 1.85 4.95 -9.90
N VAL A 24 1.59 5.33 -8.65
CA VAL A 24 0.65 4.65 -7.74
C VAL A 24 -0.43 5.64 -7.28
N CYS A 25 -1.64 5.17 -6.96
CA CYS A 25 -2.69 6.05 -6.45
C CYS A 25 -2.56 6.33 -4.94
N SER A 26 -1.99 5.39 -4.19
CA SER A 26 -1.75 5.50 -2.76
C SER A 26 -0.36 4.96 -2.43
N THR A 27 0.32 5.60 -1.49
CA THR A 27 1.59 5.13 -0.94
C THR A 27 1.36 4.30 0.32
N GLU A 28 2.41 3.65 0.80
CA GLU A 28 2.42 2.96 2.09
C GLU A 28 2.02 3.91 3.23
N CYS A 29 1.24 3.39 4.18
CA CYS A 29 0.80 4.16 5.33
C CYS A 29 1.85 4.15 6.43
N ASP A 30 1.96 5.26 7.15
CA ASP A 30 2.81 5.34 8.34
C ASP A 30 2.29 4.45 9.47
N ARG A 31 3.16 4.17 10.44
CA ARG A 31 2.80 3.37 11.61
C ARG A 31 1.66 4.01 12.39
N GLY A 32 0.69 3.20 12.81
CA GLY A 32 -0.51 3.67 13.49
C GLY A 32 -1.64 4.09 12.57
N TYR A 33 -1.46 3.94 11.25
CA TYR A 33 -2.52 4.10 10.26
C TYR A 33 -2.83 2.76 9.60
N TYR A 34 -4.11 2.50 9.34
CA TYR A 34 -4.54 1.35 8.56
C TYR A 34 -5.07 1.80 7.19
N ARG A 35 -4.97 0.91 6.21
CA ARG A 35 -5.43 1.10 4.82
C ARG A 35 -6.94 0.90 4.77
N ALA A 36 -7.67 1.98 4.55
CA ALA A 36 -9.09 1.93 4.20
C ALA A 36 -9.22 1.94 2.66
N TYR A 37 -9.52 0.78 2.08
CA TYR A 37 -9.82 0.66 0.66
C TYR A 37 -11.12 1.40 0.32
N GLN A 38 -11.13 2.10 -0.82
CA GLN A 38 -12.32 2.76 -1.36
C GLN A 38 -13.04 1.85 -2.37
N ASP A 39 -13.83 2.42 -3.28
CA ASP A 39 -14.55 1.70 -4.34
C ASP A 39 -13.63 1.02 -5.38
N GLN A 40 -12.32 1.29 -5.33
CA GLN A 40 -11.30 0.68 -6.19
C GLN A 40 -10.34 -0.16 -5.34
N THR A 41 -10.01 -1.36 -5.82
CA THR A 41 -9.16 -2.32 -5.08
C THR A 41 -7.69 -1.92 -4.96
N CYS A 42 -7.21 -1.00 -5.80
CA CYS A 42 -5.80 -0.56 -5.78
C CYS A 42 -5.54 0.71 -4.96
N CYS A 43 -6.58 1.42 -4.51
CA CYS A 43 -6.44 2.70 -3.83
C CYS A 43 -6.99 2.65 -2.42
N TRP A 44 -6.22 3.20 -1.49
CA TRP A 44 -6.57 3.26 -0.08
C TRP A 44 -6.30 4.64 0.51
N THR A 45 -6.99 4.95 1.59
CA THR A 45 -6.71 6.11 2.44
C THR A 45 -6.12 5.62 3.76
N CYS A 46 -5.09 6.30 4.27
CA CYS A 46 -4.52 6.00 5.57
C CYS A 46 -5.38 6.63 6.66
N ILE A 47 -6.04 5.81 7.48
CA ILE A 47 -6.89 6.25 8.58
C ILE A 47 -6.17 6.01 9.91
N PRO A 48 -6.11 7.01 10.81
CA PRO A 48 -5.44 6.84 12.10
C PRO A 48 -6.18 5.82 12.98
N CYS A 49 -5.43 4.95 13.62
CA CYS A 49 -5.88 4.00 14.64
C CYS A 49 -5.45 4.49 16.01
N ASP A 50 -6.26 4.22 17.04
CA ASP A 50 -5.87 4.52 18.43
C ASP A 50 -4.87 3.47 18.93
N VAL A 51 -3.58 3.78 18.74
CA VAL A 51 -2.46 2.92 19.14
C VAL A 51 -2.30 2.74 20.64
N THR A 52 -3.12 3.40 21.46
CA THR A 52 -3.10 3.23 22.92
C THR A 52 -3.97 2.08 23.40
N THR A 53 -5.01 1.73 22.62
CA THR A 53 -6.00 0.71 22.98
C THR A 53 -6.23 -0.33 21.88
N SER A 54 -5.67 -0.11 20.68
CA SER A 54 -5.95 -0.93 19.50
C SER A 54 -4.67 -1.30 18.74
N ILE A 55 -4.73 -2.45 18.08
CA ILE A 55 -3.69 -3.03 17.21
C ILE A 55 -4.16 -3.03 15.75
N ILE A 56 -3.22 -3.14 14.81
CA ILE A 56 -3.44 -3.18 13.37
C ILE A 56 -2.92 -4.53 12.84
N PRO A 57 -3.67 -5.64 12.97
CA PRO A 57 -3.14 -6.98 12.71
C PRO A 57 -2.91 -7.27 11.22
N ASN A 58 -3.69 -6.66 10.32
CA ASN A 58 -3.68 -6.97 8.88
C ASN A 58 -3.52 -5.71 8.00
N GLU A 59 -3.01 -4.61 8.55
CA GLU A 59 -2.87 -3.30 7.89
C GLU A 59 -4.16 -2.69 7.30
N THR A 60 -5.29 -3.35 7.46
CA THR A 60 -6.58 -3.02 6.80
C THR A 60 -7.69 -2.76 7.81
N SER A 61 -7.43 -3.04 9.08
CA SER A 61 -8.36 -2.83 10.17
C SER A 61 -7.62 -2.46 11.46
N CYS A 62 -8.30 -1.66 12.27
CA CYS A 62 -7.92 -1.31 13.62
C CYS A 62 -8.80 -2.11 14.58
N VAL A 63 -8.18 -2.96 15.42
CA VAL A 63 -8.88 -3.87 16.33
C VAL A 63 -8.53 -3.50 17.76
N GLN A 64 -9.55 -3.27 18.59
CA GLN A 64 -9.35 -2.93 19.99
C GLN A 64 -8.85 -4.14 20.79
N CYS A 65 -7.87 -3.92 21.65
CA CYS A 65 -7.38 -4.93 22.57
C CYS A 65 -8.46 -5.34 23.59
N PRO A 66 -8.40 -6.58 24.11
CA PRO A 66 -9.22 -7.02 25.23
C PRO A 66 -9.08 -6.12 26.46
N LEU A 67 -10.09 -6.13 27.33
CA LEU A 67 -10.05 -5.36 28.57
C LEU A 67 -8.88 -5.81 29.46
N GLY A 68 -8.01 -4.87 29.80
CA GLY A 68 -6.83 -5.12 30.63
C GLY A 68 -5.54 -5.37 29.84
N GLU A 69 -5.62 -5.43 28.50
CA GLU A 69 -4.46 -5.56 27.62
C GLU A 69 -4.17 -4.23 26.91
N VAL A 70 -2.90 -4.02 26.57
CA VAL A 70 -2.44 -2.86 25.80
C VAL A 70 -1.73 -3.32 24.54
N PRO A 71 -1.78 -2.53 23.45
CA PRO A 71 -1.04 -2.82 22.23
C PRO A 71 0.44 -2.99 22.51
N ASN A 72 1.08 -3.96 21.86
CA ASN A 72 2.52 -4.10 21.93
C ASN A 72 3.20 -2.97 21.12
N THR A 73 4.52 -2.86 21.20
CA THR A 73 5.26 -1.81 20.47
C THR A 73 5.11 -1.92 18.96
N ASN A 74 4.76 -3.12 18.46
CA ASN A 74 4.62 -3.43 17.04
C ASN A 74 3.22 -3.19 16.48
N LEU A 75 2.24 -2.95 17.36
CA LEU A 75 0.82 -2.82 17.02
C LEU A 75 0.28 -4.05 16.28
N ASP A 76 0.88 -5.22 16.50
CA ASP A 76 0.43 -6.52 16.04
C ASP A 76 -0.16 -7.34 17.22
N ALA A 77 -0.84 -8.45 16.89
CA ALA A 77 -1.52 -9.33 17.85
C ALA A 77 -0.55 -10.29 18.54
#